data_AF-A0A818TH00-F1
#
_entry.id   AF-A0A818TH00-F1
#
_cell.length_a   1.000
_cell.length_b   1.000
_cell.length_c   1.000
_cell.angle_alpha   90.00
_cell.angle_beta   90.00
_cell.angle_gamma   90.00
#
_symmetry.space_group_name_H-M   'P 1'
#
loop_
_entity.id
_entity.type
_entity.pdbx_description
1 polymer ?
#
loop_
_entity_poly.entity_id
_entity_poly.type
_entity_poly.pdbx_seq_one_letter_code
_entity_poly.pdbx_strand_id
1 'polypeptide(L)'
;MSEQDKNPRNVIPFLVLAVGVDNIFIIVQHFEKAKEEEYQSSDIRLATTISRVGPSILLTATSESIAFLLGSLTPMPAVQIFSLYAFMAVFIDFLLQITCFVSILAIDTRRQDSNRPDLCCCCQINSINNLTEQKSKGILQQLFTNIITPIILGKSVIRAIIFTIFISITCLSLSLIHRIPIGLDQKLSMPKDSYVLDYFYGLENYLSIGAPVYFVVNEDAIDYKRTNDQDLLCGTSGCSSMSLLGQIGQALRQPKRYYLAQPPSSWLDDYFDWLQSTNDPPCCRINNQTKEFCPATLNNTLCINCPIEFIENQRPSANDFQHYINFFLHDNPGEKCPKGGHAAYKDAVQLINNSYVKSSYFMGFHSILKTSSDFIDAMKSANDIAKNISKTILNNQTDNNRKIREEIISDVLNLYNSNPTDESFRHYALNAQFEDPLQYSGNLSSVKSAFKSLPKIFKDSQVTKSDADINTNPMKLYLETHYEWKGIKKETIIRSIVLLTLNEQEQIIRHEERWNGEPIPNAESGFFGRIKEALRHATGSVVHAMVDSEKPVERK
;
A
#
# COMPACT_ATOMS: atom_id res chain seq x y z
N MET A 1 31.96 -13.26 -13.22
CA MET A 1 30.88 -13.29 -14.22
C MET A 1 30.37 -11.86 -14.31
N SER A 2 30.90 -11.11 -15.28
CA SER A 2 30.67 -9.67 -15.45
C SER A 2 29.32 -9.40 -16.11
N GLU A 3 28.82 -8.17 -15.94
CA GLU A 3 27.49 -7.63 -16.30
C GLU A 3 26.99 -7.87 -17.75
N GLN A 4 27.78 -8.50 -18.62
CA GLN A 4 27.31 -9.01 -19.91
C GLN A 4 26.39 -10.23 -19.76
N ASP A 5 26.44 -11.00 -18.68
CA ASP A 5 25.62 -12.22 -18.53
C ASP A 5 24.17 -11.98 -18.04
N LYS A 6 23.78 -10.73 -17.75
CA LYS A 6 22.42 -10.41 -17.27
C LYS A 6 21.45 -9.94 -18.35
N ASN A 7 21.91 -9.81 -19.60
CA ASN A 7 21.00 -9.61 -20.72
C ASN A 7 20.34 -10.96 -21.07
N PRO A 8 19.01 -11.08 -21.13
CA PRO A 8 18.34 -12.33 -21.56
C PRO A 8 18.87 -12.81 -22.92
N ARG A 9 19.40 -11.89 -23.74
CA ARG A 9 20.09 -12.17 -25.01
C ARG A 9 21.25 -13.17 -24.92
N ASN A 10 21.95 -13.29 -23.79
CA ASN A 10 23.15 -14.13 -23.69
C ASN A 10 22.86 -15.54 -23.15
N VAL A 11 21.83 -15.69 -22.31
CA VAL A 11 21.51 -16.98 -21.66
C VAL A 11 20.58 -17.83 -22.52
N ILE A 12 19.60 -17.21 -23.19
CA ILE A 12 18.57 -17.94 -23.95
C ILE A 12 19.19 -18.80 -25.07
N PRO A 13 20.13 -18.31 -25.91
CA PRO A 13 20.73 -19.13 -26.96
C PRO A 13 21.44 -20.36 -26.41
N PHE A 14 22.14 -20.22 -25.27
CA PHE A 14 22.83 -21.33 -24.63
C PHE A 14 21.87 -22.38 -24.09
N LEU A 15 20.79 -21.93 -23.44
CA LEU A 15 19.74 -22.80 -22.90
C LEU A 15 19.06 -23.60 -24.02
N VAL A 16 18.64 -22.92 -25.08
CA VAL A 16 17.95 -23.55 -26.22
C VAL A 16 18.89 -24.49 -26.96
N LEU A 17 20.17 -24.12 -27.13
CA LEU A 17 21.16 -24.99 -27.74
C LEU A 17 21.37 -26.28 -26.93
N ALA A 18 21.45 -26.17 -25.59
CA ALA A 18 21.65 -27.32 -24.73
C ALA A 18 20.48 -28.32 -24.81
N VAL A 19 19.25 -27.82 -24.74
CA VAL A 19 18.03 -28.64 -24.88
C VAL A 19 17.94 -29.25 -26.28
N GLY A 20 18.17 -28.43 -27.31
CA GLY A 20 17.97 -28.88 -28.68
C GLY A 20 19.00 -29.88 -29.17
N VAL A 21 20.27 -29.72 -28.76
CA VAL A 21 21.32 -30.71 -29.07
C VAL A 21 21.04 -32.05 -28.40
N ASP A 22 20.51 -32.08 -27.17
CA ASP A 22 20.15 -33.33 -26.48
C ASP A 22 19.05 -34.09 -27.26
N ASN A 23 17.96 -33.39 -27.61
CA ASN A 23 16.87 -33.98 -28.38
C ASN A 23 17.34 -34.52 -29.75
N ILE A 24 18.13 -33.73 -30.48
CA ILE A 24 18.71 -34.15 -31.77
C ILE A 24 19.59 -35.39 -31.61
N PHE A 25 20.43 -35.43 -30.58
CA PHE A 25 21.33 -36.56 -30.34
C PHE A 25 20.56 -37.84 -30.04
N ILE A 26 19.47 -37.76 -29.24
CA ILE A 26 18.61 -38.91 -28.96
C ILE A 26 17.97 -39.45 -30.24
N ILE A 27 17.45 -38.59 -31.12
CA ILE A 27 16.83 -39.00 -32.40
C ILE A 27 17.86 -39.73 -33.28
N VAL A 28 19.01 -39.12 -33.52
CA VAL A 28 20.04 -39.67 -34.41
C VAL A 28 20.59 -40.99 -33.85
N GLN A 29 20.90 -41.04 -32.56
CA GLN A 29 21.47 -42.24 -31.96
C GLN A 29 20.49 -43.42 -31.97
N HIS A 30 19.19 -43.18 -31.76
CA HIS A 30 18.18 -44.24 -31.87
C HIS A 30 17.97 -44.68 -33.32
N PHE A 31 18.06 -43.76 -34.27
CA PHE A 31 18.00 -44.08 -35.69
C PHE A 31 19.18 -44.95 -36.13
N GLU A 32 20.40 -44.61 -35.73
CA GLU A 32 21.61 -45.39 -36.05
C GLU A 32 21.61 -46.79 -35.44
N LYS A 33 21.00 -46.96 -34.26
CA LYS A 33 20.84 -48.24 -33.57
C LYS A 33 19.76 -49.12 -34.20
N ALA A 34 18.78 -48.54 -34.91
CA ALA A 34 17.76 -49.31 -35.60
C ALA A 34 18.40 -50.10 -36.75
N LYS A 35 18.27 -51.43 -36.74
CA LYS A 35 18.90 -52.30 -37.75
C LYS A 35 18.24 -52.12 -39.10
N GLU A 36 19.07 -52.00 -40.13
CA GLU A 36 18.63 -51.85 -41.52
C GLU A 36 17.92 -53.10 -42.05
N GLU A 37 18.36 -54.29 -41.63
CA GLU A 37 17.79 -55.59 -42.02
C GLU A 37 16.34 -55.81 -41.54
N GLU A 38 15.86 -55.03 -40.57
CA GLU A 38 14.55 -55.22 -39.94
C GLU A 38 13.42 -54.43 -40.67
N TYR A 39 13.77 -53.54 -41.61
CA TYR A 39 12.81 -52.63 -42.24
C TYR A 39 12.96 -52.60 -43.77
N GLN A 40 11.82 -52.64 -44.49
CA GLN A 40 11.78 -52.67 -45.96
C GLN A 40 12.15 -51.33 -46.64
N SER A 41 12.03 -50.20 -45.95
CA SER A 41 12.41 -48.88 -46.46
C SER A 41 12.96 -47.97 -45.36
N SER A 42 13.84 -47.04 -45.74
CA SER A 42 14.41 -46.03 -44.84
C SER A 42 13.36 -45.09 -44.25
N ASP A 43 12.29 -44.81 -45.01
CA ASP A 43 11.15 -44.02 -44.54
C ASP A 43 10.39 -44.75 -43.40
N ILE A 44 10.18 -46.07 -43.50
CA ILE A 44 9.54 -46.86 -42.43
C ILE A 44 10.45 -46.97 -41.20
N ARG A 45 11.77 -47.10 -41.41
CA ARG A 45 12.77 -47.10 -40.33
C ARG A 45 12.74 -45.78 -39.55
N LEU A 46 12.70 -44.64 -40.26
CA LEU A 46 12.62 -43.32 -39.63
C LEU A 46 11.30 -43.13 -38.89
N ALA A 47 10.17 -43.47 -39.50
CA ALA A 47 8.85 -43.36 -38.88
C ALA A 47 8.75 -44.21 -37.59
N THR A 48 9.31 -45.42 -37.61
CA THR A 48 9.33 -46.32 -36.43
C THR A 48 10.27 -45.80 -35.35
N THR A 49 11.37 -45.15 -35.72
CA THR A 49 12.29 -44.53 -34.76
C THR A 49 11.62 -43.35 -34.05
N ILE A 50 10.98 -42.46 -34.82
CA ILE A 50 10.25 -41.31 -34.28
C ILE A 50 9.06 -41.74 -33.44
N SER A 51 8.34 -42.82 -33.80
CA SER A 51 7.23 -43.30 -32.97
C SER A 51 7.69 -43.83 -31.60
N ARG A 52 8.93 -44.35 -31.51
CA ARG A 52 9.52 -44.82 -30.24
C ARG A 52 10.11 -43.69 -29.39
N VAL A 53 10.77 -42.71 -30.01
CA VAL A 53 11.49 -41.64 -29.29
C VAL A 53 10.64 -40.39 -29.08
N GLY A 54 9.74 -40.08 -30.03
CA GLY A 54 8.90 -38.89 -30.06
C GLY A 54 8.11 -38.64 -28.77
N PRO A 55 7.48 -39.64 -28.13
CA PRO A 55 6.80 -39.42 -26.85
C PRO A 55 7.72 -38.92 -25.73
N SER A 56 8.98 -39.37 -25.70
CA SER A 56 9.97 -38.91 -24.71
C SER A 56 10.33 -37.45 -24.93
N ILE A 57 10.59 -37.05 -26.19
CA ILE A 57 10.94 -35.67 -26.57
C ILE A 57 9.74 -34.72 -26.36
N LEU A 58 8.53 -35.17 -26.66
CA LEU A 58 7.32 -34.40 -26.38
C LEU A 58 7.15 -34.19 -24.87
N LEU A 59 7.38 -35.22 -24.05
CA LEU A 59 7.28 -35.11 -22.60
C LEU A 59 8.30 -34.13 -22.02
N THR A 60 9.57 -34.20 -22.45
CA THR A 60 10.60 -33.26 -22.00
C THR A 60 10.26 -31.83 -22.42
N ALA A 61 10.00 -31.58 -23.70
CA ALA A 61 9.70 -30.25 -24.22
C ALA A 61 8.44 -29.63 -23.58
N THR A 62 7.38 -30.41 -23.36
CA THR A 62 6.17 -29.92 -22.67
C THR A 62 6.43 -29.63 -21.20
N SER A 63 7.19 -30.48 -20.50
CA SER A 63 7.53 -30.26 -19.10
C SER A 63 8.39 -29.01 -18.89
N GLU A 64 9.39 -28.79 -19.74
CA GLU A 64 10.25 -27.60 -19.71
C GLU A 64 9.47 -26.34 -20.08
N SER A 65 8.64 -26.42 -21.13
CA SER A 65 7.77 -25.32 -21.54
C SER A 65 6.82 -24.91 -20.40
N ILE A 66 6.16 -25.86 -19.75
CA ILE A 66 5.28 -25.58 -18.59
C ILE A 66 6.09 -25.01 -17.42
N ALA A 67 7.29 -25.53 -17.15
CA ALA A 67 8.14 -25.01 -16.08
C ALA A 67 8.54 -23.54 -16.33
N PHE A 68 8.93 -23.18 -17.55
CA PHE A 68 9.20 -21.78 -17.91
C PHE A 68 7.94 -20.92 -17.87
N LEU A 69 6.80 -21.45 -18.33
CA LEU A 69 5.54 -20.73 -18.25
C LEU A 69 5.15 -20.43 -16.80
N LEU A 70 5.33 -21.38 -15.87
CA LEU A 70 5.13 -21.15 -14.43
C LEU A 70 6.13 -20.15 -13.86
N GLY A 71 7.38 -20.13 -14.35
CA GLY A 71 8.38 -19.12 -13.99
C GLY A 71 7.95 -17.69 -14.33
N SER A 72 7.08 -17.50 -15.32
CA SER A 72 6.55 -16.19 -15.70
C SER A 72 5.57 -15.60 -14.68
N LEU A 73 5.09 -16.38 -13.72
CA LEU A 73 4.19 -15.88 -12.65
C LEU A 73 4.94 -15.13 -11.54
N THR A 74 6.28 -15.16 -11.53
CA THR A 74 7.08 -14.44 -10.54
C THR A 74 6.90 -12.92 -10.67
N PRO A 75 6.87 -12.11 -9.60
CA PRO A 75 6.67 -10.66 -9.70
C PRO A 75 7.90 -9.90 -10.24
N MET A 76 9.04 -10.57 -10.41
CA MET A 76 10.28 -9.94 -10.86
C MET A 76 10.30 -9.84 -12.39
N PRO A 77 10.22 -8.62 -12.99
CA PRO A 77 10.00 -8.45 -14.43
C PRO A 77 11.11 -9.06 -15.29
N ALA A 78 12.36 -9.07 -14.81
CA ALA A 78 13.47 -9.70 -15.52
C ALA A 78 13.27 -11.23 -15.67
N VAL A 79 12.80 -11.90 -14.62
CA VAL A 79 12.53 -13.35 -14.64
C VAL A 79 11.27 -13.65 -15.45
N GLN A 80 10.25 -12.79 -15.35
CA GLN A 80 9.02 -12.90 -16.17
C GLN A 80 9.35 -12.94 -17.67
N ILE A 81 10.08 -11.92 -18.15
CA ILE A 81 10.42 -11.76 -19.55
C ILE A 81 11.35 -12.90 -20.01
N PHE A 82 12.37 -13.24 -19.21
CA PHE A 82 13.26 -14.36 -19.50
C PHE A 82 12.48 -15.67 -19.65
N SER A 83 11.58 -15.97 -18.72
CA SER A 83 10.83 -17.23 -18.72
C SER A 83 9.83 -17.30 -19.89
N LEU A 84 9.18 -16.19 -20.25
CA LEU A 84 8.31 -16.12 -21.43
C LEU A 84 9.08 -16.37 -22.73
N TYR A 85 10.26 -15.76 -22.89
CA TYR A 85 11.09 -16.00 -24.06
C TYR A 85 11.65 -17.43 -24.11
N ALA A 86 12.09 -17.98 -22.97
CA ALA A 86 12.55 -19.36 -22.89
C ALA A 86 11.44 -20.36 -23.24
N PHE A 87 10.21 -20.14 -22.74
CA PHE A 87 9.03 -20.92 -23.10
C PHE A 87 8.79 -20.94 -24.61
N MET A 88 8.71 -19.76 -25.24
CA MET A 88 8.47 -19.67 -26.69
C MET A 88 9.63 -20.29 -27.49
N ALA A 89 10.87 -20.10 -27.05
CA ALA A 89 12.04 -20.63 -27.74
C ALA A 89 12.11 -22.16 -27.67
N VAL A 90 11.91 -22.77 -26.50
CA VAL A 90 11.89 -24.24 -26.34
C VAL A 90 10.70 -24.86 -27.08
N PHE A 91 9.54 -24.20 -27.07
CA PHE A 91 8.37 -24.67 -27.80
C PHE A 91 8.58 -24.64 -29.32
N ILE A 92 9.13 -23.55 -29.86
CA ILE A 92 9.45 -23.43 -31.29
C ILE A 92 10.57 -24.42 -31.68
N ASP A 93 11.59 -24.56 -30.83
CA ASP A 93 12.69 -25.51 -31.03
C ASP A 93 12.17 -26.95 -31.15
N PHE A 94 11.24 -27.36 -30.26
CA PHE A 94 10.55 -28.65 -30.36
C PHE A 94 9.79 -28.82 -31.68
N LEU A 95 9.04 -27.81 -32.12
CA LEU A 95 8.29 -27.86 -33.38
C LEU A 95 9.26 -28.01 -34.58
N LEU A 96 10.36 -27.25 -34.59
CA LEU A 96 11.37 -27.33 -35.64
C LEU A 96 12.12 -28.68 -35.62
N GLN A 97 12.35 -29.26 -34.45
CA GLN A 97 12.98 -30.58 -34.32
C GLN A 97 12.10 -31.69 -34.91
N ILE A 98 10.83 -31.76 -34.52
CA ILE A 98 9.94 -32.82 -35.00
C ILE A 98 9.58 -32.66 -36.49
N THR A 99 9.58 -31.44 -37.02
CA THR A 99 9.22 -31.19 -38.42
C THR A 99 10.45 -31.07 -39.34
N CYS A 100 11.22 -29.99 -39.18
CA CYS A 100 12.32 -29.63 -40.06
C CYS A 100 13.49 -30.61 -39.91
N PHE A 101 13.93 -30.89 -38.69
CA PHE A 101 15.07 -31.77 -38.47
C PHE A 101 14.80 -33.22 -38.91
N VAL A 102 13.63 -33.78 -38.56
CA VAL A 102 13.24 -35.11 -39.04
C VAL A 102 13.17 -35.17 -40.57
N SER A 103 12.70 -34.11 -41.23
CA SER A 103 12.68 -34.03 -42.71
C SER A 103 14.09 -34.00 -43.31
N ILE A 104 15.00 -33.23 -42.70
CA ILE A 104 16.41 -33.19 -43.12
C ILE A 104 17.06 -34.56 -42.90
N LEU A 105 16.78 -35.22 -41.78
CA LEU A 105 17.25 -36.58 -41.51
C LEU A 105 16.74 -37.56 -42.55
N ALA A 106 15.47 -37.48 -42.96
CA ALA A 106 14.93 -38.32 -44.04
C ALA A 106 15.71 -38.12 -45.35
N ILE A 107 16.02 -36.88 -45.72
CA ILE A 107 16.81 -36.57 -46.92
C ILE A 107 18.23 -37.12 -46.79
N ASP A 108 18.88 -36.93 -45.64
CA ASP A 108 20.21 -37.44 -45.40
C ASP A 108 20.27 -38.97 -45.48
N THR A 109 19.24 -39.66 -44.96
CA THR A 109 19.17 -41.12 -45.05
C THR A 109 19.02 -41.61 -46.48
N ARG A 110 18.19 -40.95 -47.31
CA ARG A 110 18.07 -41.28 -48.74
C ARG A 110 19.38 -41.06 -49.49
N ARG A 111 20.16 -40.06 -49.09
CA ARG A 111 21.50 -39.80 -49.63
C ARG A 111 22.49 -40.91 -49.24
N GLN A 112 22.48 -41.33 -47.97
CA GLN A 112 23.30 -42.44 -47.47
C GLN A 112 22.95 -43.76 -48.17
N ASP A 113 21.66 -44.09 -48.30
CA ASP A 113 21.19 -45.28 -49.03
C ASP A 113 21.64 -45.28 -50.51
N SER A 114 21.81 -44.10 -51.09
CA SER A 114 22.30 -43.90 -52.48
C SER A 114 23.82 -43.96 -52.62
N ASN A 115 24.57 -44.23 -51.54
CA ASN A 115 26.05 -44.27 -51.50
C ASN A 115 26.73 -42.99 -52.04
N ARG A 116 26.17 -41.82 -51.70
CA ARG A 116 26.74 -40.52 -52.09
C ARG A 116 27.45 -39.86 -50.89
N PRO A 117 28.66 -39.30 -51.05
CA PRO A 117 29.39 -38.66 -49.97
C PRO A 117 28.79 -37.30 -49.56
N ASP A 118 29.01 -36.89 -48.30
CA ASP A 118 28.32 -35.78 -47.63
C ASP A 118 28.50 -34.41 -48.30
N LEU A 119 29.72 -34.08 -48.76
CA LEU A 119 30.02 -32.78 -49.39
C LEU A 119 29.91 -32.79 -50.93
N CYS A 120 29.83 -33.95 -51.57
CA CYS A 120 29.86 -34.08 -53.04
C CYS A 120 28.63 -34.84 -53.56
N CYS A 121 27.52 -34.12 -53.73
CA CYS A 121 26.22 -34.68 -54.12
C CYS A 121 26.16 -35.39 -55.49
N CYS A 122 27.19 -35.26 -56.33
CA CYS A 122 27.20 -35.73 -57.72
C CYS A 122 28.00 -37.03 -57.96
N CYS A 123 28.81 -37.48 -57.00
CA CYS A 123 29.64 -38.68 -57.16
C CYS A 123 29.01 -39.86 -56.44
N GLN A 124 28.61 -40.91 -57.16
CA GLN A 124 28.14 -42.16 -56.55
C GLN A 124 29.32 -43.10 -56.37
N ILE A 125 29.54 -43.57 -55.15
CA ILE A 125 30.58 -44.56 -54.86
C ILE A 125 29.99 -45.93 -55.18
N ASN A 126 30.60 -46.64 -56.14
CA ASN A 126 30.25 -48.04 -56.39
C ASN A 126 30.78 -48.89 -55.23
N SER A 127 29.86 -49.50 -54.48
CA SER A 127 30.14 -50.46 -53.42
C SER A 127 31.07 -51.56 -53.92
N ILE A 128 32.30 -51.64 -53.39
CA ILE A 128 33.07 -52.88 -53.39
C ILE A 128 32.34 -53.80 -52.41
N ASN A 129 31.57 -54.74 -52.96
CA ASN A 129 30.90 -55.77 -52.17
C ASN A 129 31.93 -56.56 -51.36
N ASN A 130 31.59 -56.82 -50.10
CA ASN A 130 32.28 -57.68 -49.12
C ASN A 130 33.28 -57.01 -48.18
N LEU A 131 32.87 -55.96 -47.49
CA LEU A 131 33.11 -55.93 -46.05
C LEU A 131 31.76 -56.06 -45.38
N THR A 132 31.50 -57.23 -44.82
CA THR A 132 30.51 -57.38 -43.75
C THR A 132 30.89 -56.39 -42.66
N GLU A 133 30.39 -55.16 -42.75
CA GLU A 133 30.40 -54.21 -41.66
C GLU A 133 29.45 -54.77 -40.60
N GLN A 134 29.96 -55.70 -39.80
CA GLN A 134 29.55 -55.74 -38.41
C GLN A 134 29.80 -54.32 -37.88
N LYS A 135 28.74 -53.49 -37.84
CA LYS A 135 28.75 -52.20 -37.14
C LYS A 135 29.29 -52.49 -35.74
N SER A 136 30.59 -52.26 -35.55
CA SER A 136 31.24 -52.49 -34.27
C SER A 136 30.52 -51.59 -33.27
N LYS A 137 30.10 -52.15 -32.12
CA LYS A 137 29.42 -51.35 -31.09
C LYS A 137 30.29 -50.14 -30.79
N GLY A 138 29.74 -48.93 -30.85
CA GLY A 138 30.50 -47.70 -30.61
C GLY A 138 31.25 -47.75 -29.29
N ILE A 139 32.44 -47.14 -29.23
CA ILE A 139 33.34 -47.14 -28.06
C ILE A 139 32.58 -46.78 -26.78
N LEU A 140 31.72 -45.75 -26.85
CA LEU A 140 30.90 -45.30 -25.73
C LEU A 140 29.92 -46.37 -25.25
N GLN A 141 29.27 -47.08 -26.18
CA GLN A 141 28.34 -48.15 -25.85
C GLN A 141 29.09 -49.32 -25.19
N GLN A 142 30.26 -49.69 -25.70
CA GLN A 142 31.08 -50.74 -25.09
C GLN A 142 31.56 -50.36 -23.69
N LEU A 143 31.94 -49.09 -23.48
CA LEU A 143 32.39 -48.58 -22.18
C LEU A 143 31.23 -48.61 -21.15
N PHE A 144 30.04 -48.17 -21.56
CA PHE A 144 28.86 -48.23 -20.69
C PHE A 144 28.43 -49.67 -20.37
N THR A 145 28.39 -50.57 -21.36
CA THR A 145 27.91 -51.95 -21.14
C THR A 145 28.94 -52.81 -20.41
N ASN A 146 30.23 -52.66 -20.71
CA ASN A 146 31.25 -53.58 -20.22
C ASN A 146 31.94 -53.09 -18.94
N ILE A 147 31.97 -51.77 -18.68
CA ILE A 147 32.70 -51.20 -17.53
C ILE A 147 31.73 -50.52 -16.57
N ILE A 148 30.99 -49.49 -17.01
CA ILE A 148 30.21 -48.63 -16.09
C ILE A 148 29.02 -49.38 -15.47
N THR A 149 28.20 -50.03 -16.30
CA THR A 149 27.00 -50.75 -15.85
C THR A 149 27.32 -51.85 -14.83
N PRO A 150 28.28 -52.78 -15.06
CA PRO A 150 28.59 -53.82 -14.09
C PRO A 150 29.22 -53.27 -12.79
N ILE A 151 29.94 -52.14 -12.84
CA ILE A 151 30.49 -51.51 -11.64
C ILE A 151 29.38 -50.88 -10.79
N ILE A 152 28.48 -50.09 -11.40
CA ILE A 152 27.44 -49.35 -10.68
C ILE A 152 26.30 -50.29 -10.23
N LEU A 153 25.81 -51.17 -11.10
CA LEU A 153 24.64 -52.02 -10.83
C LEU A 153 25.00 -53.42 -10.31
N GLY A 154 26.23 -53.90 -10.50
CA GLY A 154 26.58 -55.29 -10.23
C GLY A 154 26.66 -55.65 -8.74
N LYS A 155 27.24 -54.79 -7.90
CA LYS A 155 27.39 -55.07 -6.46
C LYS A 155 26.43 -54.20 -5.64
N SER A 156 25.56 -54.85 -4.85
CA SER A 156 24.63 -54.16 -3.93
C SER A 156 25.35 -53.24 -2.92
N VAL A 157 26.59 -53.57 -2.55
CA VAL A 157 27.43 -52.72 -1.68
C VAL A 157 27.76 -51.38 -2.35
N ILE A 158 28.13 -51.39 -3.64
CA ILE A 158 28.45 -50.15 -4.38
C ILE A 158 27.20 -49.28 -4.51
N ARG A 159 26.05 -49.89 -4.80
CA ARG A 159 24.76 -49.18 -4.83
C ARG A 159 24.44 -48.53 -3.48
N ALA A 160 24.58 -49.28 -2.39
CA ALA A 160 24.36 -48.76 -1.05
C ALA A 160 25.29 -47.57 -0.74
N ILE A 161 26.58 -47.67 -1.10
CA ILE A 161 27.54 -46.57 -0.96
C ILE A 161 27.14 -45.34 -1.77
N ILE A 162 26.71 -45.52 -3.03
CA ILE A 162 26.25 -44.40 -3.86
C ILE A 162 25.03 -43.72 -3.22
N PHE A 163 24.04 -44.50 -2.80
CA PHE A 163 22.85 -43.94 -2.13
C PHE A 163 23.22 -43.21 -0.84
N THR A 164 24.11 -43.76 0.00
CA THR A 164 24.51 -43.09 1.24
C THR A 164 25.28 -41.79 0.95
N ILE A 165 26.12 -41.74 -0.08
CA ILE A 165 26.80 -40.52 -0.52
C ILE A 165 25.79 -39.46 -0.97
N PHE A 166 24.85 -39.80 -1.86
CA PHE A 166 23.85 -38.83 -2.34
C PHE A 166 22.93 -38.33 -1.21
N ILE A 167 22.50 -39.22 -0.31
CA ILE A 167 21.71 -38.83 0.86
C ILE A 167 22.54 -37.91 1.76
N SER A 168 23.81 -38.23 2.02
CA SER A 168 24.70 -37.41 2.83
C SER A 168 24.88 -36.00 2.24
N ILE A 169 25.16 -35.90 0.94
CA ILE A 169 25.31 -34.61 0.23
C ILE A 169 24.00 -33.81 0.29
N THR A 170 22.86 -34.48 0.11
CA THR A 170 21.53 -33.83 0.15
C THR A 170 21.23 -33.30 1.55
N CYS A 171 21.47 -34.09 2.60
CA CYS A 171 21.29 -33.68 3.99
C CYS A 171 22.23 -32.53 4.37
N LEU A 172 23.48 -32.56 3.91
CA LEU A 172 24.43 -31.47 4.12
C LEU A 172 23.96 -30.17 3.44
N SER A 173 23.46 -30.28 2.20
CA SER A 173 22.93 -29.14 1.44
C SER A 173 21.71 -28.53 2.13
N LEU A 174 20.77 -29.37 2.61
CA LEU A 174 19.61 -28.94 3.40
C LEU A 174 20.02 -28.27 4.71
N SER A 175 21.07 -28.74 5.38
CA SER A 175 21.56 -28.13 6.62
C SER A 175 22.20 -26.75 6.39
N LEU A 176 22.83 -26.52 5.23
CA LEU A 176 23.53 -25.28 4.91
C LEU A 176 22.65 -24.22 4.22
N ILE A 177 21.43 -24.56 3.81
CA ILE A 177 20.54 -23.66 3.04
C ILE A 177 20.26 -22.34 3.77
N HIS A 178 20.18 -22.34 5.10
CA HIS A 178 19.91 -21.14 5.91
C HIS A 178 21.05 -20.12 5.93
N ARG A 179 22.24 -20.47 5.44
CA ARG A 179 23.40 -19.56 5.38
C ARG A 179 23.53 -18.80 4.06
N ILE A 180 22.57 -18.96 3.14
CA ILE A 180 22.59 -18.26 1.86
C ILE A 180 22.30 -16.78 2.10
N PRO A 181 23.23 -15.87 1.79
CA PRO A 181 22.99 -14.43 1.94
C PRO A 181 21.90 -13.98 0.97
N ILE A 182 20.98 -13.15 1.47
CA ILE A 182 19.88 -12.60 0.68
C ILE A 182 20.27 -11.20 0.20
N GLY A 183 20.07 -10.97 -1.09
CA GLY A 183 20.33 -9.69 -1.74
C GLY A 183 21.47 -9.79 -2.75
N LEU A 184 21.64 -8.71 -3.50
CA LEU A 184 22.70 -8.55 -4.47
C LEU A 184 23.50 -7.31 -4.07
N ASP A 185 24.78 -7.50 -3.76
CA ASP A 185 25.67 -6.36 -3.53
C ASP A 185 25.89 -5.59 -4.83
N GLN A 186 25.75 -4.27 -4.75
CA GLN A 186 25.89 -3.36 -5.89
C GLN A 186 27.31 -3.41 -6.50
N LYS A 187 28.31 -3.78 -5.70
CA LYS A 187 29.69 -3.96 -6.16
C LYS A 187 29.84 -5.13 -7.13
N LEU A 188 28.99 -6.16 -7.02
CA LEU A 188 29.04 -7.36 -7.86
C LEU A 188 28.41 -7.14 -9.24
N SER A 189 27.59 -6.10 -9.42
CA SER A 189 27.10 -5.76 -10.76
C SER A 189 28.17 -5.08 -11.59
N MET A 190 29.06 -4.30 -10.98
CA MET A 190 30.06 -3.51 -11.71
C MET A 190 31.20 -4.37 -12.29
N PRO A 191 31.73 -4.03 -13.48
CA PRO A 191 32.98 -4.59 -13.98
C PRO A 191 34.14 -4.34 -13.00
N LYS A 192 35.10 -5.26 -12.94
CA LYS A 192 36.25 -5.18 -12.02
C LYS A 192 37.13 -3.94 -12.26
N ASP A 193 37.16 -3.45 -13.49
CA ASP A 193 37.98 -2.31 -13.90
C ASP A 193 37.16 -0.99 -13.94
N SER A 194 35.95 -0.99 -13.40
CA SER A 194 35.08 0.19 -13.39
C SER A 194 35.43 1.14 -12.25
N TYR A 195 35.56 2.44 -12.56
CA TYR A 195 35.73 3.50 -11.55
C TYR A 195 34.56 3.58 -10.55
N VAL A 196 33.38 3.06 -10.92
CA VAL A 196 32.21 3.00 -10.03
C VAL A 196 32.48 2.06 -8.84
N LEU A 197 33.31 1.03 -9.04
CA LEU A 197 33.73 0.15 -7.95
C LEU A 197 34.57 0.92 -6.92
N ASP A 198 35.52 1.73 -7.38
CA ASP A 198 36.33 2.61 -6.53
C ASP A 198 35.46 3.65 -5.81
N TYR A 199 34.46 4.20 -6.51
CA TYR A 199 33.47 5.09 -5.91
C TYR A 199 32.69 4.41 -4.76
N PHE A 200 32.24 3.17 -4.93
CA PHE A 200 31.55 2.44 -3.85
C PHE A 200 32.47 2.15 -2.67
N TYR A 201 33.75 1.86 -2.89
CA TYR A 201 34.73 1.76 -1.81
C TYR A 201 34.95 3.10 -1.11
N GLY A 202 34.98 4.21 -1.87
CA GLY A 202 35.04 5.56 -1.32
C GLY A 202 33.83 5.89 -0.45
N LEU A 203 32.62 5.60 -0.94
CA LEU A 203 31.39 5.77 -0.16
C LEU A 203 31.42 4.97 1.14
N GLU A 204 31.85 3.71 1.10
CA GLU A 204 31.88 2.86 2.29
C GLU A 204 32.88 3.35 3.37
N ASN A 205 34.02 3.88 2.93
CA ASN A 205 35.13 4.24 3.80
C ASN A 205 35.05 5.68 4.34
N TYR A 206 34.51 6.61 3.55
CA TYR A 206 34.55 8.04 3.87
C TYR A 206 33.18 8.66 4.16
N LEU A 207 32.08 8.09 3.66
CA LEU A 207 30.77 8.70 3.86
C LEU A 207 30.30 8.52 5.31
N SER A 208 29.82 9.60 5.92
CA SER A 208 29.36 9.62 7.32
C SER A 208 27.84 9.54 7.49
N ILE A 209 27.07 9.76 6.42
CA ILE A 209 25.61 9.82 6.41
C ILE A 209 25.07 8.99 5.25
N GLY A 210 24.00 8.24 5.45
CA GLY A 210 23.36 7.44 4.41
C GLY A 210 22.44 8.22 3.48
N ALA A 211 21.58 7.48 2.77
CA ALA A 211 20.57 8.07 1.90
C ALA A 211 19.51 8.87 2.69
N PRO A 212 18.92 9.92 2.10
CA PRO A 212 17.81 10.63 2.70
C PRO A 212 16.55 9.75 2.74
N VAL A 213 15.76 9.94 3.79
CA VAL A 213 14.47 9.26 4.01
C VAL A 213 13.38 10.29 4.25
N TYR A 214 12.23 10.11 3.59
CA TYR A 214 11.12 11.06 3.64
C TYR A 214 9.92 10.38 4.28
N PHE A 215 9.52 10.83 5.46
CA PHE A 215 8.29 10.40 6.12
C PHE A 215 7.13 11.26 5.60
N VAL A 216 6.35 10.72 4.68
CA VAL A 216 5.27 11.43 3.99
C VAL A 216 3.95 11.29 4.74
N VAL A 217 3.27 12.41 4.97
CA VAL A 217 1.92 12.49 5.54
C VAL A 217 0.95 12.83 4.42
N ASN A 218 -0.01 11.93 4.20
CA ASN A 218 -1.03 12.06 3.15
C ASN A 218 -2.20 12.96 3.59
N GLU A 219 -2.98 13.43 2.62
CA GLU A 219 -4.11 14.36 2.78
C GLU A 219 -5.16 13.89 3.78
N ASP A 220 -5.55 12.62 3.70
CA ASP A 220 -6.64 12.07 4.52
C ASP A 220 -6.21 11.75 5.96
N ALA A 221 -4.91 11.89 6.27
CA ALA A 221 -4.39 11.45 7.56
C ALA A 221 -4.61 12.47 8.67
N ILE A 222 -4.45 13.78 8.39
CA ILE A 222 -4.35 14.83 9.42
C ILE A 222 -4.90 16.16 8.89
N ASP A 223 -5.68 16.87 9.69
CA ASP A 223 -6.06 18.26 9.41
C ASP A 223 -5.14 19.23 10.16
N TYR A 224 -4.23 19.86 9.43
CA TYR A 224 -3.28 20.84 9.97
C TYR A 224 -3.92 22.08 10.60
N LYS A 225 -5.24 22.30 10.44
CA LYS A 225 -5.94 23.41 11.11
C LYS A 225 -6.20 23.13 12.58
N ARG A 226 -6.31 21.86 12.98
CA ARG A 226 -6.64 21.47 14.35
C ARG A 226 -5.37 21.40 15.20
N THR A 227 -5.37 22.05 16.36
CA THR A 227 -4.22 22.05 17.28
C THR A 227 -3.86 20.64 17.75
N ASN A 228 -4.86 19.82 18.07
CA ASN A 228 -4.64 18.41 18.46
C ASN A 228 -3.94 17.59 17.36
N ASP A 229 -4.25 17.86 16.10
CA ASP A 229 -3.67 17.18 14.94
C ASP A 229 -2.22 17.66 14.69
N GLN A 230 -1.96 18.96 14.89
CA GLN A 230 -0.61 19.52 14.87
C GLN A 230 0.28 18.87 15.95
N ASP A 231 -0.27 18.61 17.14
CA ASP A 231 0.43 17.99 18.28
C ASP A 231 0.86 16.53 18.03
N LEU A 232 0.24 15.86 17.06
CA LEU A 232 0.63 14.52 16.59
C LEU A 232 1.83 14.54 15.65
N LEU A 233 2.21 15.70 15.11
CA LEU A 233 3.30 15.83 14.15
C LEU A 233 4.53 16.52 14.74
N CYS A 234 4.32 17.60 15.49
CA CYS A 234 5.37 18.51 15.94
C CYS A 234 6.34 17.90 16.97
N GLY A 235 7.51 18.53 17.11
CA GLY A 235 8.55 18.16 18.08
C GLY A 235 8.81 19.23 19.15
N THR A 236 8.12 20.37 19.10
CA THR A 236 8.30 21.49 20.03
C THR A 236 7.68 21.24 21.41
N SER A 237 7.86 22.20 22.33
CA SER A 237 7.14 22.21 23.61
C SER A 237 5.62 22.19 23.38
N GLY A 238 4.90 21.37 24.15
CA GLY A 238 3.46 21.15 23.99
C GLY A 238 3.10 19.91 23.16
N CYS A 239 4.02 19.39 22.36
CA CYS A 239 3.79 18.21 21.53
C CYS A 239 3.89 16.90 22.33
N SER A 240 3.14 15.87 21.90
CA SER A 240 3.20 14.54 22.51
C SER A 240 4.55 13.89 22.26
N SER A 241 5.07 13.14 23.25
CA SER A 241 6.27 12.31 23.05
C SER A 241 6.05 11.20 22.01
N MET A 242 4.78 10.87 21.73
CA MET A 242 4.37 9.90 20.70
C MET A 242 4.04 10.57 19.35
N SER A 243 4.34 11.86 19.17
CA SER A 243 4.21 12.53 17.87
C SER A 243 5.14 11.90 16.82
N LEU A 244 4.94 12.23 15.54
CA LEU A 244 5.79 11.79 14.44
C LEU A 244 7.27 12.10 14.74
N LEU A 245 7.57 13.35 15.11
CA LEU A 245 8.93 13.77 15.43
C LEU A 245 9.42 13.21 16.78
N GLY A 246 8.53 13.03 17.75
CA GLY A 246 8.86 12.38 19.03
C GLY A 246 9.31 10.93 18.84
N GLN A 247 8.56 10.14 18.05
CA GLN A 247 8.88 8.74 17.75
C GLN A 247 10.18 8.62 16.93
N ILE A 248 10.37 9.47 15.92
CA ILE A 248 11.62 9.46 15.15
C ILE A 248 12.80 9.92 16.03
N GLY A 249 12.60 10.94 16.86
CA GLY A 249 13.58 11.39 17.85
C GLY A 249 13.99 10.28 18.83
N GLN A 250 13.05 9.42 19.23
CA GLN A 250 13.34 8.24 20.04
C GLN A 250 14.13 7.18 19.25
N ALA A 251 13.77 6.93 18.00
CA ALA A 251 14.46 5.98 17.12
C ALA A 251 15.92 6.39 16.86
N LEU A 252 16.19 7.69 16.72
CA LEU A 252 17.53 8.24 16.52
C LEU A 252 18.50 8.01 17.67
N ARG A 253 17.99 7.78 18.89
CA ARG A 253 18.83 7.38 20.04
C ARG A 253 19.42 5.98 19.86
N GLN A 254 18.89 5.18 18.93
CA GLN A 254 19.34 3.81 18.64
C GLN A 254 19.66 3.63 17.13
N PRO A 255 20.71 4.30 16.62
CA PRO A 255 21.03 4.31 15.18
C PRO A 255 21.40 2.92 14.64
N LYS A 256 21.94 2.03 15.49
CA LYS A 256 22.28 0.64 15.11
C LYS A 256 21.05 -0.24 14.85
N ARG A 257 19.88 0.12 15.38
CA ARG A 257 18.64 -0.65 15.24
C ARG A 257 17.73 -0.07 14.17
N TYR A 258 17.59 1.25 14.16
CA TYR A 258 16.65 1.95 13.29
C TYR A 258 17.29 2.56 12.04
N TYR A 259 18.62 2.48 11.93
CA TYR A 259 19.37 2.97 10.76
C TYR A 259 19.07 4.43 10.41
N LEU A 260 18.87 5.28 11.41
CA LEU A 260 18.68 6.73 11.26
C LEU A 260 19.84 7.46 11.92
N ALA A 261 20.35 8.51 11.26
CA ALA A 261 21.50 9.28 11.74
C ALA A 261 21.17 10.73 12.09
N GLN A 262 20.19 11.35 11.42
CA GLN A 262 19.82 12.75 11.67
C GLN A 262 18.32 12.92 11.93
N PRO A 263 17.94 13.85 12.83
CA PRO A 263 16.54 14.22 13.06
C PRO A 263 15.89 14.77 11.79
N PRO A 264 14.59 14.52 11.60
CA PRO A 264 13.90 15.09 10.47
C PRO A 264 13.82 16.61 10.61
N SER A 265 13.95 17.32 9.49
CA SER A 265 13.59 18.73 9.44
C SER A 265 12.08 18.88 9.56
N SER A 266 11.62 19.75 10.47
CA SER A 266 10.20 19.98 10.74
C SER A 266 9.78 21.34 10.23
N TRP A 267 9.09 21.34 9.09
CA TRP A 267 8.52 22.56 8.53
C TRP A 267 7.45 23.17 9.44
N LEU A 268 6.72 22.32 10.17
CA LEU A 268 5.63 22.74 11.05
C LEU A 268 6.17 23.46 12.29
N ASP A 269 7.25 22.93 12.89
CA ASP A 269 7.90 23.58 14.03
C ASP A 269 8.56 24.89 13.62
N ASP A 270 9.29 24.91 12.51
CA ASP A 270 9.92 26.13 11.98
C ASP A 270 8.90 27.18 11.56
N TYR A 271 7.71 26.77 11.11
CA TYR A 271 6.60 27.67 10.83
C TYR A 271 6.09 28.35 12.10
N PHE A 272 5.92 27.61 13.18
CA PHE A 272 5.50 28.18 14.46
C PHE A 272 6.56 29.13 15.02
N ASP A 273 7.84 28.76 14.94
CA ASP A 273 8.95 29.64 15.32
C ASP A 273 8.98 30.92 14.47
N TRP A 274 8.68 30.82 13.18
CA TRP A 274 8.63 31.96 12.26
C TRP A 274 7.47 32.93 12.59
N LEU A 275 6.29 32.40 12.94
CA LEU A 275 5.14 33.19 13.39
C LEU A 275 5.40 33.90 14.73
N GLN A 276 6.11 33.24 15.65
CA GLN A 276 6.37 33.73 17.00
C GLN A 276 7.69 34.51 17.15
N SER A 277 8.40 34.74 16.05
CA SER A 277 9.75 35.34 16.08
C SER A 277 9.77 36.66 16.86
N THR A 278 10.60 36.71 17.91
CA THR A 278 10.87 37.91 18.72
C THR A 278 12.02 38.75 18.17
N ASN A 279 12.51 38.44 16.97
CA ASN A 279 13.57 39.20 16.31
C ASN A 279 13.11 40.65 16.03
N ASP A 280 14.09 41.56 15.94
CA ASP A 280 13.84 42.94 15.48
C ASP A 280 14.53 43.17 14.12
N PRO A 281 13.78 43.22 13.00
CA PRO A 281 12.32 43.10 12.88
C PRO A 281 11.81 41.64 12.95
N PRO A 282 10.53 41.41 13.29
CA PRO A 282 9.94 40.07 13.31
C PRO A 282 9.89 39.47 11.91
N CYS A 283 9.92 38.14 11.84
CA CYS A 283 9.88 37.38 10.59
C CYS A 283 8.56 37.57 9.83
N CYS A 284 7.42 37.31 10.47
CA CYS A 284 6.11 37.51 9.85
C CYS A 284 5.71 38.99 9.90
N ARG A 285 5.69 39.65 8.74
CA ARG A 285 5.20 41.03 8.62
C ARG A 285 4.30 41.18 7.41
N ILE A 286 3.33 42.07 7.54
CA ILE A 286 2.43 42.45 6.45
C ILE A 286 2.39 43.96 6.29
N ASN A 287 2.15 44.43 5.07
CA ASN A 287 1.90 45.83 4.82
C ASN A 287 0.53 46.22 5.39
N ASN A 288 0.48 47.28 6.20
CA ASN A 288 -0.77 47.74 6.81
C ASN A 288 -1.84 48.12 5.78
N GLN A 289 -1.43 48.60 4.60
CA GLN A 289 -2.34 49.05 3.53
C GLN A 289 -2.72 47.95 2.55
N THR A 290 -1.74 47.24 1.99
CA THR A 290 -2.01 46.22 0.94
C THR A 290 -2.30 44.84 1.50
N LYS A 291 -2.02 44.60 2.79
CA LYS A 291 -2.06 43.27 3.44
C LYS A 291 -1.17 42.22 2.78
N GLU A 292 -0.25 42.63 1.91
CA GLU A 292 0.74 41.76 1.30
C GLU A 292 1.91 41.49 2.26
N PHE A 293 2.60 40.38 2.02
CA PHE A 293 3.76 39.98 2.79
C PHE A 293 4.93 40.97 2.68
N CYS A 294 5.53 41.33 3.81
CA CYS A 294 6.72 42.18 3.92
C CYS A 294 7.96 41.35 4.33
N PRO A 295 8.92 41.08 3.43
CA PRO A 295 10.17 40.40 3.77
C PRO A 295 10.95 41.09 4.90
N ALA A 296 11.57 40.32 5.80
CA ALA A 296 12.34 40.82 6.95
C ALA A 296 13.49 41.80 6.59
N THR A 297 13.99 41.74 5.35
CA THR A 297 15.05 42.61 4.85
C THR A 297 14.62 44.07 4.66
N LEU A 298 13.33 44.31 4.36
CA LEU A 298 12.79 45.64 4.12
C LEU A 298 12.62 46.41 5.43
N ASN A 299 13.26 47.58 5.53
CA ASN A 299 13.08 48.52 6.63
C ASN A 299 12.07 49.59 6.22
N ASN A 300 10.78 49.25 6.22
CA ASN A 300 9.69 50.19 5.94
C ASN A 300 8.75 50.26 7.15
N THR A 301 8.38 51.47 7.57
CA THR A 301 7.47 51.71 8.71
C THR A 301 6.03 51.30 8.42
N LEU A 302 5.67 51.03 7.16
CA LEU A 302 4.36 50.51 6.76
C LEU A 302 4.19 49.01 7.01
N CYS A 303 5.28 48.29 7.29
CA CYS A 303 5.24 46.86 7.57
C CYS A 303 5.07 46.63 9.07
N ILE A 304 3.92 46.08 9.45
CA ILE A 304 3.57 45.73 10.84
C ILE A 304 3.76 44.23 11.06
N ASN A 305 3.92 43.83 12.33
CA ASN A 305 3.90 42.42 12.69
C ASN A 305 2.56 41.78 12.28
N CYS A 306 2.58 40.52 11.88
CA CYS A 306 1.37 39.80 11.55
C CYS A 306 0.41 39.77 12.74
N PRO A 307 -0.84 40.25 12.61
CA PRO A 307 -1.85 40.08 13.64
C PRO A 307 -2.27 38.60 13.65
N ILE A 308 -1.79 37.86 14.65
CA ILE A 308 -2.06 36.42 14.81
C ILE A 308 -2.78 36.24 16.14
N GLU A 309 -3.89 35.51 16.13
CA GLU A 309 -4.57 35.05 17.33
C GLU A 309 -3.95 33.74 17.81
N PHE A 310 -3.26 33.80 18.94
CA PHE A 310 -2.66 32.62 19.56
C PHE A 310 -3.63 31.96 20.55
N ILE A 311 -3.85 30.67 20.37
CA ILE A 311 -4.64 29.79 21.24
C ILE A 311 -3.69 29.14 22.27
N GLU A 312 -4.18 28.19 23.07
CA GLU A 312 -3.39 27.33 23.96
C GLU A 312 -2.09 26.84 23.29
N ASN A 313 -1.01 26.80 24.07
CA ASN A 313 0.35 26.43 23.63
C ASN A 313 0.93 27.30 22.51
N GLN A 314 0.49 28.56 22.38
CA GLN A 314 1.01 29.53 21.39
C GLN A 314 0.77 29.08 19.93
N ARG A 315 -0.25 28.25 19.69
CA ARG A 315 -0.64 27.84 18.33
C ARG A 315 -1.48 28.93 17.65
N PRO A 316 -1.32 29.18 16.34
CA PRO A 316 -2.18 30.11 15.61
C PRO A 316 -3.61 29.55 15.49
N SER A 317 -4.58 30.44 15.34
CA SER A 317 -5.95 30.07 14.97
C SER A 317 -5.99 29.34 13.61
N ALA A 318 -7.02 28.54 13.38
CA ALA A 318 -7.18 27.79 12.12
C ALA A 318 -7.16 28.71 10.89
N ASN A 319 -7.75 29.89 10.99
CA ASN A 319 -7.79 30.86 9.90
C ASN A 319 -6.41 31.51 9.67
N ASP A 320 -5.72 31.89 10.75
CA ASP A 320 -4.39 32.50 10.67
C ASP A 320 -3.36 31.50 10.14
N PHE A 321 -3.46 30.23 10.56
CA PHE A 321 -2.61 29.15 10.05
C PHE A 321 -2.68 29.09 8.53
N GLN A 322 -3.90 29.05 7.97
CA GLN A 322 -4.10 28.96 6.52
C GLN A 322 -3.72 30.24 5.77
N HIS A 323 -3.84 31.39 6.41
CA HIS A 323 -3.52 32.67 5.79
C HIS A 323 -2.00 32.87 5.63
N TYR A 324 -1.23 32.56 6.68
CA TYR A 324 0.20 32.88 6.72
C TYR A 324 1.12 31.77 6.19
N ILE A 325 0.63 30.53 6.01
CA ILE A 325 1.47 29.41 5.56
C ILE A 325 2.11 29.66 4.19
N ASN A 326 1.37 30.26 3.26
CA ASN A 326 1.88 30.56 1.93
C ASN A 326 2.98 31.64 1.97
N PHE A 327 2.90 32.58 2.90
CA PHE A 327 3.94 33.59 3.08
C PHE A 327 5.23 32.96 3.61
N PHE A 328 5.13 32.07 4.61
CA PHE A 328 6.26 31.33 5.13
C PHE A 328 6.98 30.50 4.04
N LEU A 329 6.24 29.77 3.21
CA LEU A 329 6.82 28.93 2.14
C LEU A 329 7.46 29.73 1.00
N HIS A 330 7.20 31.03 0.91
CA HIS A 330 7.81 31.94 -0.07
C HIS A 330 8.81 32.91 0.56
N ASP A 331 8.97 32.91 1.88
CA ASP A 331 9.92 33.76 2.58
C ASP A 331 11.35 33.18 2.49
N ASN A 332 12.27 34.03 2.05
CA ASN A 332 13.68 33.64 1.91
C ASN A 332 14.40 33.82 3.25
N PRO A 333 15.16 32.81 3.72
CA PRO A 333 15.97 32.99 4.92
C PRO A 333 17.02 34.08 4.68
N GLY A 334 17.22 34.94 5.68
CA GLY A 334 18.19 36.02 5.67
C GLY A 334 18.75 36.32 7.06
N GLU A 335 19.65 37.30 7.15
CA GLU A 335 20.34 37.61 8.41
C GLU A 335 19.39 38.01 9.56
N LYS A 336 18.31 38.72 9.23
CA LYS A 336 17.29 39.16 10.22
C LYS A 336 16.28 38.06 10.56
N CYS A 337 16.01 37.16 9.62
CA CYS A 337 15.07 36.06 9.79
C CYS A 337 15.66 34.78 9.18
N PRO A 338 16.31 33.91 9.98
CA PRO A 338 16.94 32.70 9.46
C PRO A 338 15.94 31.56 9.16
N LYS A 339 14.72 31.63 9.72
CA LYS A 339 13.70 30.57 9.67
C LYS A 339 12.77 30.67 8.43
N GLY A 340 13.22 31.28 7.34
CA GLY A 340 12.42 31.38 6.11
C GLY A 340 12.19 30.01 5.46
N GLY A 341 10.93 29.67 5.17
CA GLY A 341 10.53 28.35 4.70
C GLY A 341 10.82 28.05 3.23
N HIS A 342 11.14 29.05 2.41
CA HIS A 342 11.31 28.88 0.97
C HIS A 342 12.42 27.90 0.59
N ALA A 343 13.57 27.99 1.26
CA ALA A 343 14.75 27.20 0.88
C ALA A 343 14.62 25.70 1.23
N ALA A 344 13.98 25.38 2.37
CA ALA A 344 13.93 24.01 2.89
C ALA A 344 12.58 23.32 2.70
N TYR A 345 11.47 24.08 2.69
CA TYR A 345 10.13 23.52 2.88
C TYR A 345 9.14 23.81 1.75
N LYS A 346 9.49 24.66 0.77
CA LYS A 346 8.61 24.92 -0.37
C LYS A 346 8.21 23.66 -1.12
N ASP A 347 9.16 22.75 -1.33
CA ASP A 347 8.89 21.45 -1.96
C ASP A 347 8.36 20.40 -0.97
N ALA A 348 8.44 20.68 0.34
CA ALA A 348 8.01 19.77 1.41
C ALA A 348 6.52 19.84 1.72
N VAL A 349 5.86 20.94 1.36
CA VAL A 349 4.45 21.19 1.68
C VAL A 349 3.69 21.50 0.39
N GLN A 350 2.77 20.60 0.02
CA GLN A 350 1.90 20.84 -1.14
C GLN A 350 0.65 21.57 -0.69
N LEU A 351 0.38 22.76 -1.25
CA LEU A 351 -0.83 23.53 -0.96
C LEU A 351 -1.90 23.37 -2.06
N ILE A 352 -3.16 23.22 -1.66
CA ILE A 352 -4.37 23.41 -2.48
C ILE A 352 -4.86 24.85 -2.28
N ASN A 353 -5.16 25.54 -3.39
CA ASN A 353 -5.63 26.93 -3.39
C ASN A 353 -4.78 27.89 -2.54
N ASN A 354 -3.46 27.65 -2.47
CA ASN A 354 -2.48 28.43 -1.70
C ASN A 354 -2.79 28.60 -0.20
N SER A 355 -3.63 27.75 0.41
CA SER A 355 -4.02 27.90 1.83
C SER A 355 -4.29 26.60 2.57
N TYR A 356 -4.59 25.51 1.85
CA TYR A 356 -4.85 24.21 2.45
C TYR A 356 -3.69 23.25 2.22
N VAL A 357 -3.16 22.64 3.28
CA VAL A 357 -2.06 21.67 3.16
C VAL A 357 -2.62 20.33 2.70
N LYS A 358 -2.23 19.91 1.49
CA LYS A 358 -2.62 18.63 0.89
C LYS A 358 -1.77 17.49 1.42
N SER A 359 -0.46 17.62 1.31
CA SER A 359 0.48 16.58 1.73
C SER A 359 1.75 17.26 2.20
N SER A 360 2.45 16.59 3.10
CA SER A 360 3.75 17.06 3.53
C SER A 360 4.72 15.92 3.77
N TYR A 361 6.01 16.22 3.83
CA TYR A 361 7.01 15.25 4.26
C TYR A 361 7.96 15.82 5.31
N PHE A 362 8.52 14.90 6.09
CA PHE A 362 9.59 15.16 7.05
C PHE A 362 10.84 14.42 6.60
N MET A 363 11.86 15.17 6.19
CA MET A 363 13.10 14.64 5.63
C MET A 363 14.11 14.37 6.74
N GLY A 364 14.56 13.12 6.87
CA GLY A 364 15.70 12.72 7.69
C GLY A 364 16.77 12.00 6.88
N PHE A 365 17.79 11.46 7.56
CA PHE A 365 18.85 10.71 6.90
C PHE A 365 19.07 9.36 7.57
N HIS A 366 19.30 8.33 6.74
CA HIS A 366 19.75 7.04 7.22
C HIS A 366 21.18 7.10 7.77
N SER A 367 21.52 6.12 8.60
CA SER A 367 22.93 5.80 8.87
C SER A 367 23.61 5.24 7.63
N ILE A 368 24.93 5.11 7.67
CA ILE A 368 25.72 4.57 6.55
C ILE A 368 25.27 3.12 6.28
N LEU A 369 24.78 2.86 5.07
CA LEU A 369 24.33 1.54 4.60
C LEU A 369 25.39 0.99 3.64
N LYS A 370 25.95 -0.18 3.93
CA LYS A 370 27.08 -0.74 3.18
C LYS A 370 26.70 -1.98 2.39
N THR A 371 26.01 -2.90 3.06
CA THR A 371 25.64 -4.22 2.53
C THR A 371 24.19 -4.27 2.09
N SER A 372 23.83 -5.24 1.24
CA SER A 372 22.43 -5.45 0.86
C SER A 372 21.51 -5.66 2.07
N SER A 373 22.00 -6.33 3.13
CA SER A 373 21.28 -6.49 4.39
C SER A 373 20.99 -5.17 5.10
N ASP A 374 21.95 -4.24 5.12
CA ASP A 374 21.76 -2.92 5.77
C ASP A 374 20.62 -2.15 5.10
N PHE A 375 20.57 -2.15 3.76
CA PHE A 375 19.48 -1.52 3.01
C PHE A 375 18.12 -2.17 3.29
N ILE A 376 18.08 -3.50 3.37
CA ILE A 376 16.85 -4.24 3.66
C ILE A 376 16.36 -3.93 5.08
N ASP A 377 17.25 -3.93 6.06
CA ASP A 377 16.88 -3.72 7.46
C ASP A 377 16.59 -2.24 7.78
N ALA A 378 17.28 -1.31 7.11
CA ALA A 378 16.92 0.11 7.13
C ALA A 378 15.52 0.35 6.55
N MET A 379 15.18 -0.29 5.43
CA MET A 379 13.84 -0.19 4.82
C MET A 379 12.77 -0.82 5.72
N LYS A 380 13.03 -1.99 6.33
CA LYS A 380 12.10 -2.61 7.28
C LYS A 380 11.87 -1.72 8.48
N SER A 381 12.93 -1.22 9.11
CA SER A 381 12.84 -0.38 10.30
C SER A 381 12.15 0.96 10.03
N ALA A 382 12.41 1.60 8.88
CA ALA A 382 11.68 2.81 8.47
C ALA A 382 10.18 2.55 8.27
N ASN A 383 9.82 1.42 7.64
CA ASN A 383 8.42 1.01 7.49
C ASN A 383 7.75 0.69 8.83
N ASP A 384 8.47 0.08 9.77
CA ASP A 384 7.95 -0.22 11.11
C ASP A 384 7.70 1.07 11.91
N ILE A 385 8.61 2.06 11.82
CA ILE A 385 8.41 3.40 12.38
C ILE A 385 7.18 4.06 11.75
N ALA A 386 7.07 4.07 10.42
CA ALA A 386 5.94 4.65 9.71
C ALA A 386 4.60 4.00 10.13
N LYS A 387 4.55 2.67 10.23
CA LYS A 387 3.36 1.94 10.71
C LYS A 387 2.98 2.32 12.14
N ASN A 388 3.95 2.45 13.04
CA ASN A 388 3.69 2.86 14.42
C ASN A 388 3.14 4.29 14.49
N ILE A 389 3.72 5.22 13.72
CA ILE A 389 3.23 6.59 13.62
C ILE A 389 1.80 6.62 13.08
N SER A 390 1.53 5.93 11.97
CA SER A 390 0.18 5.83 11.40
C SER A 390 -0.82 5.24 12.39
N LYS A 391 -0.43 4.23 13.17
CA LYS A 391 -1.27 3.64 14.21
C LYS A 391 -1.59 4.64 15.32
N THR A 392 -0.61 5.42 15.77
CA THR A 392 -0.83 6.47 16.77
C THR A 392 -1.78 7.55 16.27
N ILE A 393 -1.68 7.96 15.01
CA ILE A 393 -2.58 8.95 14.39
C ILE A 393 -4.01 8.39 14.34
N LEU A 394 -4.18 7.16 13.83
CA LEU A 394 -5.48 6.50 13.73
C LEU A 394 -6.15 6.32 15.09
N ASN A 395 -5.39 5.88 16.11
CA ASN A 395 -5.92 5.70 17.46
C ASN A 395 -6.41 7.03 18.05
N ASN A 396 -5.67 8.12 17.88
CA ASN A 396 -6.10 9.43 18.36
C ASN A 396 -7.35 9.95 17.62
N GLN A 397 -7.48 9.68 16.33
CA GLN A 397 -8.70 9.98 15.59
C GLN A 397 -9.88 9.18 16.12
N THR A 398 -9.71 7.88 16.41
CA THR A 398 -10.78 7.07 17.01
C THR A 398 -11.15 7.54 18.41
N ASP A 399 -10.16 7.93 19.23
CA ASP A 399 -10.41 8.43 20.59
C ASP A 399 -11.10 9.80 20.57
N ASN A 400 -10.72 10.69 19.64
CA ASN A 400 -11.39 11.98 19.46
C ASN A 400 -12.83 11.80 18.95
N ASN A 401 -13.05 10.95 17.95
CA ASN A 401 -14.39 10.65 17.45
C ASN A 401 -15.25 10.03 18.56
N ARG A 402 -14.67 9.16 19.39
CA ARG A 402 -15.35 8.60 20.55
C ARG A 402 -15.76 9.68 21.55
N LYS A 403 -14.88 10.60 21.91
CA LYS A 403 -15.19 11.73 22.80
C LYS A 403 -16.33 12.60 22.24
N ILE A 404 -16.27 12.95 20.96
CA ILE A 404 -17.33 13.72 20.28
C ILE A 404 -18.67 12.97 20.37
N ARG A 405 -18.68 11.65 20.13
CA ARG A 405 -19.89 10.83 20.24
C ARG A 405 -20.42 10.73 21.67
N GLU A 406 -19.56 10.69 22.67
CA GLU A 406 -19.94 10.75 24.09
C GLU A 406 -20.54 12.13 24.45
N GLU A 407 -19.98 13.22 23.94
CA GLU A 407 -20.55 14.58 24.08
C GLU A 407 -21.92 14.70 23.40
N ILE A 408 -22.08 14.15 22.19
CA ILE A 408 -23.36 14.10 21.47
C ILE A 408 -24.42 13.39 22.31
N ILE A 409 -24.09 12.26 22.93
CA ILE A 409 -25.03 11.55 23.80
C ILE A 409 -25.43 12.44 24.98
N SER A 410 -24.47 13.10 25.63
CA SER A 410 -24.77 13.99 26.74
C SER A 410 -25.69 15.14 26.31
N ASP A 411 -25.44 15.75 25.15
CA ASP A 411 -26.24 16.84 24.60
C ASP A 411 -27.68 16.35 24.28
N VAL A 412 -27.82 15.16 23.68
CA VAL A 412 -29.13 14.57 23.37
C VAL A 412 -29.89 14.17 24.63
N LEU A 413 -29.22 13.62 25.66
CA LEU A 413 -29.85 13.33 26.95
C LEU A 413 -30.38 14.60 27.63
N ASN A 414 -29.70 15.74 27.50
CA ASN A 414 -30.20 17.02 28.01
C ASN A 414 -31.50 17.47 27.31
N LEU A 415 -31.63 17.21 26.00
CA LEU A 415 -32.86 17.47 25.25
C LEU A 415 -34.02 16.62 25.77
N TYR A 416 -33.79 15.32 25.99
CA TYR A 416 -34.80 14.39 26.49
C TYR A 416 -35.16 14.59 27.97
N ASN A 417 -34.29 15.20 28.77
CA ASN A 417 -34.60 15.66 30.14
C ASN A 417 -35.33 17.02 30.18
N SER A 418 -35.88 17.48 29.05
CA SER A 418 -36.59 18.77 28.93
C SER A 418 -35.76 19.99 29.41
N ASN A 419 -34.44 19.96 29.19
CA ASN A 419 -33.54 21.09 29.46
C ASN A 419 -32.79 21.55 28.19
N PRO A 420 -33.50 22.02 27.14
CA PRO A 420 -32.87 22.38 25.88
C PRO A 420 -32.15 23.74 25.99
N THR A 421 -30.82 23.73 25.88
CA THR A 421 -29.99 24.93 25.74
C THR A 421 -29.51 25.09 24.30
N ASP A 422 -29.03 26.28 23.90
CA ASP A 422 -28.45 26.45 22.57
C ASP A 422 -27.16 25.62 22.38
N GLU A 423 -26.45 25.29 23.46
CA GLU A 423 -25.29 24.38 23.46
C GLU A 423 -25.68 22.94 23.14
N SER A 424 -26.85 22.47 23.58
CA SER A 424 -27.36 21.11 23.30
C SER A 424 -27.55 20.82 21.80
N PHE A 425 -27.47 21.85 20.93
CA PHE A 425 -27.58 21.71 19.48
C PHE A 425 -26.26 21.93 18.73
N ARG A 426 -25.12 22.10 19.43
CA ARG A 426 -23.82 22.43 18.82
C ARG A 426 -23.31 21.37 17.82
N HIS A 427 -23.72 20.12 18.02
CA HIS A 427 -23.35 18.99 17.17
C HIS A 427 -24.35 18.68 16.04
N TYR A 428 -25.38 19.50 15.84
CA TYR A 428 -26.33 19.31 14.74
C TYR A 428 -25.88 20.05 13.48
N ALA A 429 -25.98 19.39 12.32
CA ALA A 429 -25.77 20.04 11.04
C ALA A 429 -26.89 21.07 10.74
N LEU A 430 -26.62 22.06 9.89
CA LEU A 430 -27.62 23.08 9.52
C LEU A 430 -28.87 22.49 8.85
N ASN A 431 -28.68 21.40 8.09
CA ASN A 431 -29.72 20.63 7.41
C ASN A 431 -30.23 19.43 8.25
N ALA A 432 -29.97 19.41 9.55
CA ALA A 432 -30.39 18.32 10.41
C ALA A 432 -31.91 18.14 10.40
N GLN A 433 -32.34 16.89 10.39
CA GLN A 433 -33.74 16.49 10.41
C GLN A 433 -34.05 15.76 11.71
N PHE A 434 -35.24 15.99 12.26
CA PHE A 434 -35.75 15.27 13.42
C PHE A 434 -37.10 14.63 13.10
N GLU A 435 -37.27 13.37 13.45
CA GLU A 435 -38.52 12.64 13.23
C GLU A 435 -38.84 11.76 14.44
N ASP A 436 -40.04 11.91 14.98
CA ASP A 436 -40.60 11.06 16.02
C ASP A 436 -42.02 10.59 15.59
N PRO A 437 -42.74 9.75 16.37
CA PRO A 437 -44.08 9.30 15.98
C PRO A 437 -45.15 10.41 15.84
N LEU A 438 -44.88 11.62 16.34
CA LEU A 438 -45.83 12.74 16.45
C LEU A 438 -45.50 13.91 15.52
N GLN A 439 -44.23 14.17 15.23
CA GLN A 439 -43.76 15.33 14.48
C GLN A 439 -42.56 15.04 13.59
N TYR A 440 -42.42 15.87 12.56
CA TYR A 440 -41.25 15.92 11.67
C TYR A 440 -40.72 17.34 11.57
N SER A 441 -39.41 17.49 11.61
CA SER A 441 -38.67 18.76 11.47
C SER A 441 -37.59 18.62 10.39
N GLY A 442 -37.59 19.51 9.41
CA GLY A 442 -36.76 19.40 8.20
C GLY A 442 -35.48 20.24 8.19
N ASN A 443 -35.21 21.02 9.24
CA ASN A 443 -34.02 21.87 9.36
C ASN A 443 -33.67 22.17 10.83
N LEU A 444 -32.46 22.66 11.10
CA LEU A 444 -32.01 22.91 12.47
C LEU A 444 -32.93 23.84 13.28
N SER A 445 -33.54 24.86 12.66
CA SER A 445 -34.46 25.76 13.36
C SER A 445 -35.73 25.04 13.83
N SER A 446 -36.34 24.22 12.97
CA SER A 446 -37.51 23.42 13.35
C SER A 446 -37.16 22.34 14.38
N VAL A 447 -35.98 21.71 14.28
CA VAL A 447 -35.48 20.77 15.30
C VAL A 447 -35.34 21.47 16.66
N LYS A 448 -34.76 22.68 16.70
CA LYS A 448 -34.67 23.47 17.93
C LYS A 448 -36.06 23.77 18.51
N SER A 449 -37.03 24.16 17.68
CA SER A 449 -38.40 24.42 18.14
C SER A 449 -39.08 23.16 18.70
N ALA A 450 -38.89 22.00 18.08
CA ALA A 450 -39.45 20.73 18.55
C ALA A 450 -39.05 20.44 20.01
N PHE A 451 -37.76 20.48 20.33
CA PHE A 451 -37.27 20.22 21.68
C PHE A 451 -37.53 21.39 22.66
N LYS A 452 -37.43 22.66 22.22
CA LYS A 452 -37.75 23.84 23.07
C LYS A 452 -39.24 23.91 23.45
N SER A 453 -40.12 23.21 22.74
CA SER A 453 -41.54 23.11 23.09
C SER A 453 -41.83 22.11 24.22
N LEU A 454 -40.96 21.12 24.45
CA LEU A 454 -41.20 20.04 25.42
C LEU A 454 -41.45 20.54 26.87
N PRO A 455 -40.69 21.51 27.43
CA PRO A 455 -40.94 22.03 28.78
C PRO A 455 -42.26 22.82 28.90
N LYS A 456 -42.88 23.20 27.77
CA LYS A 456 -44.19 23.85 27.74
C LYS A 456 -45.32 22.81 27.84
N ILE A 457 -45.10 21.60 27.33
CA ILE A 457 -46.09 20.50 27.24
C ILE A 457 -46.02 19.59 28.48
N PHE A 458 -44.81 19.28 28.95
CA PHE A 458 -44.57 18.41 30.09
C PHE A 458 -44.28 19.21 31.36
N LYS A 459 -44.80 18.75 32.50
CA LYS A 459 -44.51 19.31 33.83
C LYS A 459 -43.15 18.83 34.34
N ASP A 460 -42.81 17.59 34.05
CA ASP A 460 -41.50 16.98 34.30
C ASP A 460 -41.22 15.89 33.25
N SER A 461 -39.95 15.74 32.88
CA SER A 461 -39.47 14.71 31.95
C SER A 461 -38.08 14.27 32.37
N GLN A 462 -37.95 13.01 32.78
CA GLN A 462 -36.69 12.48 33.29
C GLN A 462 -36.37 11.15 32.61
N VAL A 463 -35.17 11.05 32.07
CA VAL A 463 -34.60 9.80 31.58
C VAL A 463 -34.20 8.96 32.79
N THR A 464 -34.87 7.83 32.99
CA THR A 464 -34.64 6.92 34.13
C THR A 464 -33.59 5.87 33.82
N LYS A 465 -33.44 5.49 32.55
CA LYS A 465 -32.39 4.57 32.08
C LYS A 465 -31.92 4.99 30.68
N SER A 466 -30.61 4.99 30.49
CA SER A 466 -29.96 5.25 29.20
C SER A 466 -28.85 4.25 28.95
N ASP A 467 -28.79 3.70 27.74
CA ASP A 467 -27.67 2.90 27.24
C ASP A 467 -27.39 3.27 25.78
N ALA A 468 -26.14 3.23 25.34
CA ALA A 468 -25.76 3.74 24.02
C ALA A 468 -24.71 2.87 23.32
N ASP A 469 -24.92 2.62 22.03
CA ASP A 469 -23.93 2.04 21.12
C ASP A 469 -23.37 3.14 20.21
N ILE A 470 -22.20 3.66 20.58
CA ILE A 470 -21.49 4.74 19.90
C ILE A 470 -20.63 4.27 18.73
N ASN A 471 -20.40 2.96 18.56
CA ASN A 471 -19.47 2.47 17.54
C ASN A 471 -20.12 2.31 16.17
N THR A 472 -21.45 2.47 16.09
CA THR A 472 -22.24 2.32 14.87
C THR A 472 -22.66 3.68 14.29
N ASN A 473 -22.89 3.73 12.97
CA ASN A 473 -23.56 4.86 12.30
C ASN A 473 -24.72 4.27 11.48
N PRO A 474 -25.99 4.51 11.85
CA PRO A 474 -26.45 5.42 12.91
C PRO A 474 -26.10 4.94 14.31
N MET A 475 -25.72 5.87 15.20
CA MET A 475 -25.58 5.61 16.63
C MET A 475 -26.94 5.26 17.22
N LYS A 476 -26.96 4.33 18.17
CA LYS A 476 -28.19 3.85 18.80
C LYS A 476 -28.19 4.21 20.28
N LEU A 477 -29.21 4.94 20.70
CA LEU A 477 -29.42 5.33 22.09
C LEU A 477 -30.75 4.73 22.58
N TYR A 478 -30.68 3.91 23.61
CA TYR A 478 -31.81 3.24 24.23
C TYR A 478 -32.22 4.03 25.47
N LEU A 479 -33.41 4.62 25.44
CA LEU A 479 -33.93 5.49 26.49
C LEU A 479 -35.18 4.89 27.13
N GLU A 480 -35.29 5.03 28.45
CA GLU A 480 -36.54 4.89 29.19
C GLU A 480 -36.83 6.24 29.83
N THR A 481 -37.86 6.93 29.34
CA THR A 481 -38.18 8.31 29.74
C THR A 481 -39.54 8.35 30.43
N HIS A 482 -39.56 8.96 31.62
CA HIS A 482 -40.78 9.21 32.39
C HIS A 482 -41.30 10.62 32.06
N TYR A 483 -42.54 10.72 31.59
CA TYR A 483 -43.20 11.99 31.25
C TYR A 483 -44.39 12.25 32.18
N GLU A 484 -44.43 13.44 32.79
CA GLU A 484 -45.59 13.99 33.52
C GLU A 484 -46.26 15.10 32.69
N TRP A 485 -47.54 14.95 32.36
CA TRP A 485 -48.24 15.90 31.49
C TRP A 485 -48.67 17.16 32.23
N LYS A 486 -48.46 18.34 31.63
CA LYS A 486 -48.87 19.60 32.25
C LYS A 486 -50.38 19.80 32.09
N GLY A 487 -51.09 19.92 33.21
CA GLY A 487 -52.54 20.17 33.25
C GLY A 487 -53.43 18.91 33.23
N ILE A 488 -52.86 17.72 33.06
CA ILE A 488 -53.57 16.43 33.14
C ILE A 488 -52.77 15.53 34.10
N LYS A 489 -53.39 14.98 35.16
CA LYS A 489 -52.73 14.05 36.10
C LYS A 489 -52.49 12.68 35.45
N LYS A 490 -51.63 12.63 34.43
CA LYS A 490 -51.26 11.43 33.69
C LYS A 490 -49.75 11.33 33.63
N GLU A 491 -49.24 10.18 34.04
CA GLU A 491 -47.82 9.82 34.00
C GLU A 491 -47.64 8.65 33.03
N THR A 492 -46.62 8.70 32.19
CA THR A 492 -46.34 7.67 31.18
C THR A 492 -44.85 7.41 31.05
N ILE A 493 -44.46 6.14 31.04
CA ILE A 493 -43.09 5.71 30.74
C ILE A 493 -43.05 5.25 29.29
N ILE A 494 -42.14 5.82 28.51
CA ILE A 494 -41.92 5.47 27.11
C ILE A 494 -40.51 4.91 26.97
N ARG A 495 -40.41 3.73 26.35
CA ARG A 495 -39.14 3.17 25.92
C ARG A 495 -38.90 3.58 24.49
N SER A 496 -37.80 4.25 24.19
CA SER A 496 -37.47 4.69 22.84
C SER A 496 -36.10 4.19 22.40
N ILE A 497 -35.99 3.93 21.10
CA ILE A 497 -34.72 3.75 20.40
C ILE A 497 -34.51 5.00 19.57
N VAL A 498 -33.52 5.79 19.96
CA VAL A 498 -33.09 6.99 19.24
C VAL A 498 -31.95 6.61 18.31
N LEU A 499 -32.10 6.93 17.03
CA LEU A 499 -31.13 6.70 15.96
C LEU A 499 -30.55 8.03 15.52
N LEU A 500 -29.23 8.20 15.67
CA LEU A 500 -28.52 9.42 15.28
C LEU A 500 -27.59 9.09 14.12
N THR A 501 -27.90 9.61 12.93
CA THR A 501 -27.05 9.47 11.74
C THR A 501 -26.09 10.65 11.66
N LEU A 502 -24.79 10.36 11.63
CA LEU A 502 -23.72 11.35 11.59
C LEU A 502 -23.12 11.50 10.18
N ASN A 503 -22.64 12.70 9.85
CA ASN A 503 -21.80 12.95 8.66
C ASN A 503 -20.31 12.64 8.93
N GLU A 504 -19.47 12.86 7.92
CA GLU A 504 -18.00 12.70 8.01
C GLU A 504 -17.35 13.64 9.04
N GLN A 505 -18.01 14.75 9.37
CA GLN A 505 -17.60 15.70 10.40
C GLN A 505 -18.18 15.39 11.79
N GLU A 506 -18.75 14.20 11.99
CA GLU A 506 -19.38 13.76 13.25
C GLU A 506 -20.55 14.67 13.71
N GLN A 507 -21.22 15.36 12.79
CA GLN A 507 -22.44 16.15 13.06
C GLN A 507 -23.71 15.35 12.76
N ILE A 508 -24.75 15.55 13.56
CA ILE A 508 -26.05 14.90 13.41
C ILE A 508 -26.77 15.47 12.18
N ILE A 509 -27.02 14.62 11.17
CA ILE A 509 -27.87 14.95 10.01
C ILE A 509 -29.31 14.45 10.22
N ARG A 510 -29.47 13.29 10.86
CA ARG A 510 -30.80 12.70 11.10
C ARG A 510 -30.91 12.20 12.53
N HIS A 511 -31.92 12.68 13.23
CA HIS A 511 -32.29 12.27 14.57
C HIS A 511 -33.69 11.64 14.50
N GLU A 512 -33.77 10.32 14.65
CA GLU A 512 -35.02 9.58 14.56
C GLU A 512 -35.34 8.90 15.89
N GLU A 513 -36.54 9.10 16.43
CA GLU A 513 -37.00 8.45 17.65
C GLU A 513 -38.07 7.40 17.36
N ARG A 514 -37.82 6.16 17.80
CA ARG A 514 -38.75 5.04 17.68
C ARG A 514 -39.29 4.61 19.02
N TRP A 515 -40.56 4.89 19.30
CA TRP A 515 -41.23 4.41 20.51
C TRP A 515 -41.44 2.90 20.44
N ASN A 516 -41.10 2.21 21.53
CA ASN A 516 -41.08 0.76 21.68
C ASN A 516 -40.26 0.00 20.61
N GLY A 517 -39.38 0.70 19.89
CA GLY A 517 -38.58 0.15 18.80
C GLY A 517 -39.34 -0.10 17.48
N GLU A 518 -40.59 0.32 17.38
CA GLU A 518 -41.38 0.18 16.15
C GLU A 518 -40.92 1.19 15.08
N PRO A 519 -40.83 0.81 13.80
CA PRO A 519 -40.48 1.74 12.73
C PRO A 519 -41.59 2.78 12.54
N ILE A 520 -41.19 4.00 12.20
CA ILE A 520 -42.14 5.10 11.97
C ILE A 520 -42.99 4.79 10.72
N PRO A 521 -44.33 4.87 10.79
CA PRO A 521 -45.19 4.60 9.64
C PRO A 521 -45.05 5.70 8.57
N ASN A 522 -44.69 5.32 7.35
CA ASN A 522 -44.43 6.23 6.22
C ASN A 522 -45.33 5.91 5.03
N ALA A 523 -45.25 6.66 3.93
CA ALA A 523 -46.07 6.48 2.74
C ALA A 523 -46.04 5.05 2.14
N GLU A 524 -44.97 4.31 2.39
CA GLU A 524 -44.77 2.91 1.99
C GLU A 524 -45.55 1.90 2.85
N SER A 525 -45.94 2.28 4.08
CA SER A 525 -46.75 1.45 4.98
C SER A 525 -48.26 1.47 4.67
N GLY A 526 -48.64 1.96 3.48
CA GLY A 526 -50.02 2.01 3.00
C GLY A 526 -50.76 3.32 3.32
N PHE A 527 -52.08 3.33 3.08
CA PHE A 527 -52.93 4.52 3.17
C PHE A 527 -52.89 5.21 4.55
N PHE A 528 -52.96 4.42 5.63
CA PHE A 528 -52.86 4.95 6.99
C PHE A 528 -51.47 5.50 7.32
N GLY A 529 -50.41 4.96 6.70
CA GLY A 529 -49.05 5.49 6.80
C GLY A 529 -48.93 6.90 6.22
N ARG A 530 -49.48 7.11 5.02
CA ARG A 530 -49.51 8.44 4.37
C ARG A 530 -50.24 9.50 5.20
N ILE A 531 -51.35 9.12 5.84
CA ILE A 531 -52.09 10.04 6.72
C ILE A 531 -51.27 10.39 7.95
N LYS A 532 -50.64 9.39 8.60
CA LYS A 532 -49.78 9.62 9.77
C LYS A 532 -48.58 10.51 9.42
N GLU A 533 -47.95 10.28 8.28
CA GLU A 533 -46.85 11.12 7.78
C GLU A 533 -47.29 12.57 7.55
N ALA A 534 -48.40 12.79 6.83
CA ALA A 534 -48.94 14.14 6.61
C ALA A 534 -49.29 14.86 7.92
N LEU A 535 -49.84 14.13 8.90
CA LEU A 535 -50.11 14.66 10.23
C LEU A 535 -48.82 15.07 10.96
N ARG A 536 -47.75 14.27 10.91
CA ARG A 536 -46.46 14.61 11.54
C ARG A 536 -45.85 15.89 10.97
N HIS A 537 -45.88 16.06 9.65
CA HIS A 537 -45.41 17.29 9.00
C HIS A 537 -46.25 18.51 9.39
N ALA A 538 -47.58 18.34 9.49
CA ALA A 538 -48.47 19.40 9.95
C ALA A 538 -48.19 19.77 11.42
N THR A 539 -48.04 18.78 12.31
CA THR A 539 -47.71 18.99 13.73
C THR A 539 -46.38 19.74 13.88
N GLY A 540 -45.32 19.30 13.20
CA GLY A 540 -44.01 19.96 13.26
C GLY A 540 -44.06 21.42 12.80
N SER A 541 -44.82 21.71 11.74
CA SER A 541 -45.01 23.08 11.23
C SER A 541 -45.73 23.97 12.25
N VAL A 542 -46.75 23.44 12.93
CA VAL A 542 -47.49 24.16 13.98
C VAL A 542 -46.61 24.42 15.20
N VAL A 543 -45.84 23.43 15.66
CA VAL A 543 -44.90 23.57 16.78
C VAL A 543 -43.84 24.63 16.49
N HIS A 544 -43.28 24.62 15.28
CA HIS A 544 -42.30 25.62 14.85
C HIS A 544 -42.91 27.04 14.87
N ALA A 545 -44.10 27.24 14.30
CA ALA A 545 -44.77 28.53 14.28
C ALA A 545 -45.14 29.05 15.70
N MET A 546 -45.52 28.16 16.62
CA MET A 546 -45.83 28.53 18.01
C MET A 546 -44.59 28.97 18.80
N VAL A 547 -43.41 28.43 18.50
CA VAL A 547 -42.16 28.81 19.18
C VAL A 547 -41.52 30.04 18.53
N ASP A 548 -41.58 30.19 17.20
CA ASP A 548 -41.00 31.34 16.47
C ASP A 548 -41.79 32.65 16.60
N SER A 549 -43.09 32.58 16.88
CA SER A 549 -43.94 33.77 17.08
C SER A 549 -43.65 34.52 18.39
N GLU A 550 -42.85 33.94 19.29
CA GLU A 550 -42.34 34.57 20.51
C GLU A 550 -40.89 35.06 20.29
N LYS A 551 -40.72 36.16 19.56
CA LYS A 551 -39.47 36.95 19.64
C LYS A 551 -39.35 37.61 21.02
N PRO A 552 -38.14 37.86 21.54
CA PRO A 552 -37.96 38.44 22.86
C PRO A 552 -38.52 39.86 22.88
N VAL A 553 -39.37 40.15 23.88
CA VAL A 553 -39.66 41.53 24.28
C VAL A 553 -38.33 42.13 24.74
N GLU A 554 -37.77 43.04 23.95
CA GLU A 554 -36.69 43.92 24.39
C GLU A 554 -37.12 44.56 25.72
N ARG A 555 -36.44 44.20 26.81
CA ARG A 555 -36.48 44.99 28.03
C ARG A 555 -35.73 46.29 27.73
N LYS A 556 -36.49 47.38 27.59
CA LYS A 556 -35.96 48.76 27.65
C LYS A 556 -35.26 49.03 28.98
#